data_AF-A0A536NQP7-F1
#
_entry.id   AF-A0A536NQP7-F1
#
_cell.length_a   1.000
_cell.length_b   1.000
_cell.length_c   1.000
_cell.angle_alpha   90.00
_cell.angle_beta   90.00
_cell.angle_gamma   90.00
#
_symmetry.space_group_name_H-M   'P 1'
#
loop_
_entity.id
_entity.type
_entity.pdbx_description
1 polymer ?
#
loop_
_entity_poly.entity_id
_entity_poly.type
_entity_poly.pdbx_seq_one_letter_code
_entity_poly.pdbx_strand_id
1 'polypeptide(L)'
;TLTLAALPLAFAAVAQTIVVLSGGIDLSVGPLMALANVLALRAMLGHDLNYSLVVALIVLLEVTLAGALNGAIIVVTRVPDIVITLATSFIWAGLALLVLAKPTPGIPLDFQNLAQGS
;
A
#
# COMPACT_ATOMS: atom_id res chain seq x y z
N THR A 1 7.41 11.39 -15.26
CA THR A 1 7.75 9.94 -15.30
C THR A 1 8.69 9.55 -14.18
N LEU A 2 9.83 10.22 -13.98
CA LEU A 2 10.76 9.93 -12.87
C LEU A 2 10.12 10.13 -11.48
N THR A 3 9.33 11.20 -11.33
CA THR A 3 8.60 11.54 -10.09
C THR A 3 7.65 10.43 -9.67
N LEU A 4 6.79 9.94 -10.57
CA LEU A 4 5.87 8.82 -10.32
C LEU A 4 6.58 7.52 -9.91
N ALA A 5 7.76 7.24 -10.45
CA ALA A 5 8.53 6.06 -10.08
C ALA A 5 9.25 6.20 -8.73
N ALA A 6 9.66 7.42 -8.37
CA ALA A 6 10.40 7.68 -7.13
C ALA A 6 9.49 7.96 -5.91
N LEU A 7 8.29 8.50 -6.13
CA LEU A 7 7.34 8.85 -5.07
C LEU A 7 7.06 7.69 -4.09
N PRO A 8 6.75 6.46 -4.55
CA PRO A 8 6.49 5.35 -3.66
C PRO A 8 7.68 5.06 -2.74
N LEU A 9 8.89 5.10 -3.29
CA LEU A 9 10.12 4.87 -2.54
C LEU A 9 10.40 5.98 -1.53
N ALA A 10 10.15 7.24 -1.92
CA ALA A 10 10.28 8.38 -1.03
C ALA A 10 9.32 8.29 0.16
N PHE A 11 8.05 7.95 -0.08
CA PHE A 11 7.08 7.74 1.01
C PHE A 11 7.41 6.54 1.88
N ALA A 12 7.85 5.42 1.28
CA ALA A 12 8.31 4.26 2.04
C ALA A 12 9.51 4.61 2.94
N ALA A 13 10.46 5.41 2.44
CA ALA A 13 11.61 5.88 3.22
C ALA A 13 11.19 6.78 4.40
N VAL A 14 10.25 7.69 4.18
CA VAL A 14 9.68 8.54 5.25
C VAL A 14 8.97 7.67 6.30
N ALA A 15 8.14 6.72 5.87
CA ALA A 15 7.45 5.80 6.79
C ALA A 15 8.44 4.97 7.62
N GLN A 16 9.44 4.37 6.96
CA GLN A 16 10.48 3.57 7.63
C GLN A 16 11.30 4.43 8.62
N THR A 17 11.53 5.72 8.32
CA THR A 17 12.25 6.61 9.23
C THR A 17 11.52 6.75 10.56
N ILE A 18 10.19 6.90 10.54
CA ILE A 18 9.38 7.00 11.77
C ILE A 18 9.47 5.70 12.59
N VAL A 19 9.45 4.54 11.92
CA VAL A 19 9.57 3.24 12.56
C VAL A 19 10.94 3.06 13.23
N VAL A 20 12.01 3.41 12.52
CA VAL A 20 13.38 3.33 13.04
C VAL A 20 13.60 4.28 14.22
N LEU A 21 13.08 5.50 14.15
CA LEU A 21 13.14 6.45 15.27
C LEU A 21 12.39 5.94 16.50
N SER A 22 11.37 5.12 16.31
CA SER A 22 10.63 4.46 17.39
C SER A 22 11.34 3.20 17.93
N GLY A 23 12.52 2.87 17.40
CA GLY A 23 13.33 1.72 17.81
C GLY A 23 12.94 0.41 17.14
N GLY A 24 12.17 0.45 16.04
CA GLY A 24 11.71 -0.74 15.35
C GLY A 24 12.14 -0.85 13.87
N ILE A 25 11.63 -1.88 13.20
CA ILE A 25 11.80 -2.19 11.77
C ILE A 25 10.46 -2.64 11.20
N ASP A 26 10.08 -2.13 10.01
CA ASP A 26 8.90 -2.59 9.27
C ASP A 26 9.27 -3.12 7.88
N LEU A 27 9.22 -4.46 7.73
CA LEU A 27 9.46 -5.14 6.46
C LEU A 27 8.18 -5.33 5.62
N SER A 28 7.03 -4.93 6.16
CA SER A 28 5.69 -5.16 5.57
C SER A 28 5.24 -4.06 4.62
N VAL A 29 5.89 -2.89 4.65
CA VAL A 29 5.49 -1.71 3.85
C VAL A 29 5.48 -1.99 2.34
N GLY A 30 6.47 -2.70 1.81
CA GLY A 30 6.55 -3.01 0.37
C GLY A 30 5.38 -3.87 -0.11
N PRO A 31 5.18 -5.06 0.48
CA PRO A 31 4.01 -5.90 0.19
C PRO A 31 2.67 -5.20 0.43
N LEU A 32 2.55 -4.36 1.45
CA LEU A 32 1.33 -3.59 1.72
C LEU A 32 1.06 -2.54 0.62
N MET A 33 2.09 -1.86 0.12
CA MET A 33 1.97 -0.95 -1.04
C MET A 33 1.57 -1.71 -2.31
N ALA A 34 2.09 -2.91 -2.52
CA ALA A 34 1.69 -3.76 -3.64
C ALA A 34 0.20 -4.16 -3.54
N LEU A 35 -0.27 -4.52 -2.35
CA LEU A 35 -1.68 -4.78 -2.09
C LEU A 35 -2.54 -3.55 -2.38
N ALA A 36 -2.15 -2.36 -1.89
CA ALA A 36 -2.83 -1.10 -2.15
C ALA A 36 -3.03 -0.86 -3.66
N ASN A 37 -1.95 -1.05 -4.43
CA ASN A 37 -1.95 -0.85 -5.86
C ASN A 37 -2.92 -1.79 -6.58
N VAL A 38 -2.92 -3.08 -6.23
CA VAL A 38 -3.79 -4.06 -6.87
C VAL A 38 -5.27 -3.84 -6.47
N LEU A 39 -5.54 -3.47 -5.23
CA LEU A 39 -6.90 -3.12 -4.77
C LEU A 39 -7.44 -1.92 -5.55
N ALA A 40 -6.66 -0.83 -5.64
CA ALA A 40 -7.05 0.36 -6.38
C ALA A 40 -7.25 0.05 -7.87
N LEU A 41 -6.30 -0.65 -8.50
CA LEU A 41 -6.38 -1.04 -9.90
C LEU A 41 -7.64 -1.85 -10.20
N ARG A 42 -7.95 -2.83 -9.36
CA ARG A 42 -9.10 -3.71 -9.54
C ARG A 42 -10.42 -2.98 -9.35
N ALA A 43 -10.49 -2.06 -8.39
CA ALA A 43 -11.70 -1.34 -8.06
C ALA A 43 -11.99 -0.18 -9.03
N MET A 44 -10.97 0.49 -9.56
CA MET A 44 -11.13 1.63 -10.49
C MET A 44 -11.52 1.22 -11.92
N LEU A 45 -11.40 -0.07 -12.27
CA LEU A 45 -11.45 -0.47 -13.66
C LEU A 45 -12.84 -0.33 -14.27
N GLY A 46 -12.92 0.38 -15.40
CA GLY A 46 -14.18 0.65 -16.10
C GLY A 46 -15.04 1.74 -15.44
N HIS A 47 -14.51 2.42 -14.42
CA HIS A 47 -15.16 3.54 -13.75
C HIS A 47 -14.56 4.89 -14.13
N ASP A 48 -15.32 5.96 -13.84
CA ASP A 48 -14.90 7.33 -14.11
C ASP A 48 -13.89 7.86 -13.07
N LEU A 49 -13.42 9.10 -13.31
CA LEU A 49 -12.44 9.75 -12.44
C LEU A 49 -12.97 9.98 -11.02
N ASN A 50 -14.24 10.41 -10.88
CA ASN A 50 -14.82 10.72 -9.57
C ASN A 50 -14.89 9.47 -8.69
N TYR A 51 -15.36 8.37 -9.25
CA TYR A 51 -15.36 7.08 -8.58
C TYR A 51 -13.94 6.64 -8.22
N SER A 52 -12.99 6.82 -9.13
CA SER A 52 -11.59 6.46 -8.90
C SER A 52 -10.96 7.24 -7.74
N LEU A 53 -11.28 8.54 -7.60
CA LEU A 53 -10.82 9.35 -6.47
C LEU A 53 -11.37 8.83 -5.13
N VAL A 54 -12.65 8.43 -5.10
CA VAL A 54 -13.25 7.84 -3.89
C VAL A 54 -12.58 6.51 -3.55
N VAL A 55 -12.34 5.65 -4.54
CA VAL A 55 -11.61 4.39 -4.35
C VAL A 55 -10.21 4.64 -3.79
N ALA A 56 -9.48 5.64 -4.29
CA ALA A 56 -8.15 5.98 -3.79
C ALA A 56 -8.17 6.32 -2.28
N LEU A 57 -9.17 7.07 -1.82
CA LEU A 57 -9.35 7.41 -0.40
C LEU A 57 -9.70 6.18 0.45
N ILE A 58 -10.55 5.30 -0.07
CA ILE A 58 -10.92 4.05 0.63
C ILE A 58 -9.70 3.14 0.78
N VAL A 59 -8.95 2.92 -0.31
CA VAL A 59 -7.73 2.11 -0.28
C VAL A 59 -6.70 2.71 0.67
N LEU A 60 -6.52 4.04 0.67
CA LEU A 60 -5.64 4.72 1.62
C LEU A 60 -6.05 4.44 3.07
N LEU A 61 -7.34 4.50 3.38
CA LEU A 61 -7.85 4.18 4.71
C LEU A 61 -7.59 2.72 5.09
N GLU A 62 -7.89 1.77 4.20
CA GLU A 62 -7.68 0.33 4.44
C GLU A 62 -6.22 0.00 4.75
N VAL A 63 -5.27 0.52 3.96
CA VAL A 63 -3.84 0.26 4.20
C VAL A 63 -3.29 1.00 5.41
N THR A 64 -3.84 2.17 5.74
CA THR A 64 -3.52 2.87 6.99
C THR A 64 -3.94 2.03 8.20
N LEU A 65 -5.15 1.45 8.16
CA LEU A 65 -5.64 0.56 9.21
C LEU A 65 -4.81 -0.72 9.30
N ALA A 66 -4.41 -1.31 8.18
CA ALA A 66 -3.53 -2.48 8.16
C ALA A 66 -2.15 -2.19 8.79
N GLY A 67 -1.55 -1.04 8.48
CA GLY A 67 -0.31 -0.59 9.11
C GLY A 67 -0.47 -0.33 10.62
N ALA A 68 -1.55 0.34 11.01
CA ALA A 68 -1.87 0.59 12.42
C ALA A 68 -2.08 -0.73 13.19
N LEU A 69 -2.74 -1.72 12.58
CA LEU A 69 -2.90 -3.06 13.14
C LEU A 69 -1.54 -3.73 13.36
N ASN A 70 -0.60 -3.60 12.42
CA ASN A 70 0.74 -4.15 12.56
C ASN A 70 1.46 -3.57 13.78
N GLY A 71 1.44 -2.24 13.92
CA GLY A 71 1.98 -1.54 15.09
C GLY A 71 1.29 -1.93 16.39
N ALA A 72 -0.04 -2.04 16.39
CA ALA A 72 -0.82 -2.47 17.55
C ALA A 72 -0.47 -3.88 18.00
N ILE A 73 -0.32 -4.83 17.06
CA ILE A 73 0.09 -6.21 17.36
C ILE A 73 1.47 -6.23 18.02
N ILE A 74 2.44 -5.47 17.50
CA ILE A 74 3.78 -5.39 18.09
C ILE A 74 3.71 -4.88 19.53
N VAL A 75 2.99 -3.77 19.78
CA VAL A 75 2.88 -3.16 21.11
C VAL A 75 2.16 -4.08 22.10
N VAL A 76 1.06 -4.71 21.69
CA VAL A 76 0.24 -5.54 22.59
C VAL A 76 0.90 -6.89 22.86
N THR A 77 1.43 -7.56 21.84
CA THR A 77 1.99 -8.92 21.98
C THR A 77 3.42 -8.92 22.49
N ARG A 78 4.15 -7.81 22.35
CA ARG A 78 5.59 -7.68 22.67
C ARG A 78 6.48 -8.70 21.95
N VAL A 79 5.97 -9.30 20.88
CA VAL A 79 6.76 -10.12 19.95
C VAL A 79 7.73 -9.18 19.22
N PRO A 80 8.97 -9.63 18.91
CA PRO A 80 9.88 -8.84 18.09
C PRO A 80 9.23 -8.37 16.78
N ASP A 81 9.38 -7.09 16.49
CA ASP A 81 8.86 -6.38 15.32
C ASP A 81 9.19 -7.04 13.97
N ILE A 82 10.42 -7.55 13.81
CA ILE A 82 10.84 -8.28 12.60
C ILE A 82 9.95 -9.50 12.36
N VAL A 83 9.54 -10.22 13.42
CA VAL A 83 8.70 -11.43 13.29
C VAL A 83 7.30 -11.06 12.83
N ILE A 84 6.69 -10.05 13.47
CA ILE A 84 5.34 -9.59 13.13
C ILE A 84 5.31 -8.99 11.72
N THR A 85 6.31 -8.18 11.38
CA THR A 85 6.37 -7.51 10.08
C THR A 85 6.66 -8.49 8.94
N LEU A 86 7.55 -9.48 9.12
CA LEU A 86 7.72 -10.55 8.13
C LEU A 86 6.46 -11.40 7.97
N ALA A 87 5.79 -11.76 9.06
CA ALA A 87 4.57 -12.53 8.99
C ALA A 87 3.49 -11.79 8.19
N THR A 88 3.29 -10.50 8.48
CA THR A 88 2.34 -9.67 7.75
C THR A 88 2.79 -9.37 6.32
N SER A 89 4.09 -9.24 6.03
CA SER A 89 4.61 -9.17 4.65
C SER A 89 4.10 -10.31 3.78
N PHE A 90 4.13 -11.55 4.28
CA PHE A 90 3.63 -12.71 3.54
C PHE A 90 2.12 -12.68 3.37
N ILE A 91 1.38 -12.21 4.38
CA ILE A 91 -0.09 -12.05 4.28
C ILE A 91 -0.44 -11.02 3.21
N TRP A 92 0.17 -9.83 3.23
CA TRP A 92 -0.08 -8.78 2.25
C TRP A 92 0.30 -9.20 0.84
N ALA A 93 1.46 -9.85 0.68
CA ALA A 93 1.88 -10.40 -0.61
C ALA A 93 0.89 -11.46 -1.12
N GLY A 94 0.47 -12.39 -0.26
CA GLY A 94 -0.52 -13.41 -0.60
C GLY A 94 -1.86 -12.81 -1.02
N LEU A 95 -2.37 -11.84 -0.27
CA LEU A 95 -3.60 -11.12 -0.61
C LEU A 95 -3.47 -10.36 -1.93
N ALA A 96 -2.33 -9.71 -2.18
CA ALA A 96 -2.09 -9.01 -3.44
C ALA A 96 -2.15 -9.98 -4.63
N LEU A 97 -1.56 -11.17 -4.49
CA LEU A 97 -1.60 -12.21 -5.52
C LEU A 97 -3.03 -12.75 -5.74
N LEU A 98 -3.81 -12.92 -4.67
CA LEU A 98 -5.21 -13.37 -4.77
C LEU A 98 -6.08 -12.35 -5.51
N VAL A 99 -5.90 -11.05 -5.24
CA VAL A 99 -6.66 -9.98 -5.92
C VAL A 99 -6.19 -9.84 -7.38
N LEU A 100 -4.88 -10.01 -7.64
CA LEU A 100 -4.27 -9.87 -8.97
C LEU A 100 -4.53 -11.04 -9.93
N ALA A 101 -5.26 -12.09 -9.51
CA ALA A 101 -5.42 -13.35 -10.26
C ALA A 101 -5.90 -13.24 -11.73
N LYS A 102 -6.25 -12.06 -12.23
CA LYS A 102 -6.43 -11.79 -13.66
C LYS A 102 -5.60 -10.57 -14.09
N PRO A 103 -4.89 -10.63 -15.24
CA PRO A 103 -4.31 -9.45 -15.86
C PRO A 103 -5.38 -8.38 -15.99
N THR A 104 -5.16 -7.28 -15.30
CA THR A 104 -6.13 -6.21 -15.14
C THR A 104 -5.60 -5.06 -15.99
N PRO A 105 -6.36 -4.55 -16.99
CA PRO A 105 -5.96 -3.35 -17.74
C PRO A 105 -5.56 -2.23 -16.77
N GLY A 106 -4.60 -1.39 -17.16
CA GLY A 106 -4.06 -0.33 -16.30
C GLY A 106 -5.13 0.60 -15.71
N ILE A 107 -4.71 1.44 -14.76
CA ILE A 107 -5.56 2.47 -14.14
C ILE A 107 -6.23 3.38 -15.20
N PRO A 108 -7.42 3.95 -14.95
CA PRO A 108 -8.09 4.85 -15.88
C PRO A 108 -7.17 5.99 -16.36
N LEU A 109 -7.21 6.30 -17.66
CA LEU A 109 -6.29 7.28 -18.27
C LEU A 109 -6.41 8.66 -17.62
N ASP A 110 -7.60 9.11 -17.26
CA ASP A 110 -7.80 10.41 -16.60
C ASP A 110 -7.17 10.45 -15.20
N PHE A 111 -7.24 9.33 -14.46
CA PHE A 111 -6.58 9.19 -13.17
C PHE A 111 -5.05 9.15 -13.34
N GLN A 112 -4.58 8.49 -14.40
CA GLN A 112 -3.18 8.44 -14.76
C GLN A 112 -2.63 9.82 -15.16
N ASN A 113 -3.42 10.62 -15.90
CA ASN A 113 -3.08 11.98 -16.32
C ASN A 113 -3.02 12.92 -15.11
N LEU A 114 -3.99 12.81 -14.19
CA LEU A 114 -3.97 13.53 -12.92
C LEU A 114 -2.70 13.21 -12.12
N ALA A 115 -2.31 11.94 -12.06
CA ALA A 115 -1.09 11.52 -11.37
C ALA A 115 0.20 12.00 -12.08
N GLN A 116 0.13 12.27 -13.39
CA GLN A 116 1.22 12.84 -14.19
C GLN A 116 1.26 14.37 -14.18
N GLY A 117 0.18 15.04 -13.73
CA GLY A 117 0.06 16.49 -13.72
C GLY A 117 -0.19 17.11 -15.09
N SER A 118 -0.86 16.37 -15.99
CA SER A 118 -1.20 16.75 -17.36
C SER A 118 -2.71 16.88 -17.56
#